data_AF-A0A1I9YNH2-F1
#
_entry.id   AF-A0A1I9YNH2-F1
#
_cell.length_a   1.000
_cell.length_b   1.000
_cell.length_c   1.000
_cell.angle_alpha   90.00
_cell.angle_beta   90.00
_cell.angle_gamma   90.00
#
_symmetry.space_group_name_H-M   'P 1'
#
loop_
_entity.id
_entity.type
_entity.pdbx_description
1 polymer ?
#
loop_
_entity_poly.entity_id
_entity_poly.type
_entity_poly.pdbx_seq_one_letter_code
_entity_poly.pdbx_strand_id
1 'polypeptide(L)'
;MKPLLPIAVTLALAFCNAAMAAHPVDEPPPADAPQSANERAGLPDLGKINRPGAEVSSKVDINVPRTPSFHEVSPNGTEITEYRDKGKPVEINVQSNFGTRYQMSASPDTSPSVHDSGKPSTRLPSVNLHY
;
A
#
# COMPACT_ATOMS: atom_id res chain seq x y z
N MET A 1 -19.09 16.08 64.90
CA MET A 1 -17.94 16.50 65.75
C MET A 1 -17.96 15.70 67.06
N LYS A 2 -17.12 14.67 67.20
CA LYS A 2 -16.34 14.36 68.41
C LYS A 2 -15.53 13.07 68.22
N PRO A 3 -14.33 12.98 68.81
CA PRO A 3 -13.30 11.98 68.51
C PRO A 3 -13.21 10.93 69.64
N LEU A 4 -12.29 9.95 69.52
CA LEU A 4 -11.26 9.64 70.54
C LEU A 4 -10.43 8.37 70.17
N LEU A 5 -9.15 8.65 69.93
CA LEU A 5 -7.89 7.88 70.05
C LEU A 5 -7.77 6.99 71.34
N PRO A 6 -6.65 6.25 71.63
CA PRO A 6 -5.48 5.77 70.84
C PRO A 6 -4.94 4.33 71.20
N ILE A 7 -3.72 4.01 70.69
CA ILE A 7 -2.62 3.12 71.22
C ILE A 7 -2.61 1.69 70.65
N ALA A 8 -1.50 1.07 70.18
CA ALA A 8 -0.14 1.46 69.77
C ALA A 8 0.49 0.24 69.05
N VAL A 9 1.20 0.44 67.92
CA VAL A 9 2.66 0.30 67.70
C VAL A 9 3.26 -1.10 67.90
N THR A 10 3.78 -1.68 66.80
CA THR A 10 5.18 -2.13 66.56
C THR A 10 5.24 -2.69 65.13
N LEU A 11 5.69 -1.92 64.13
CA LEU A 11 7.06 -1.71 63.65
C LEU A 11 7.76 -2.99 63.13
N ALA A 12 7.83 -3.13 61.80
CA ALA A 12 8.99 -3.69 61.13
C ALA A 12 9.14 -3.01 59.75
N LEU A 13 10.25 -2.28 59.61
CA LEU A 13 10.84 -1.67 58.42
C LEU A 13 10.97 -2.73 57.29
N ALA A 14 10.90 -2.38 56.00
CA ALA A 14 11.91 -1.55 55.35
C ALA A 14 11.53 -1.19 53.90
N PHE A 15 11.64 0.12 53.61
CA PHE A 15 12.09 0.79 52.38
C PHE A 15 11.50 0.34 51.03
N CYS A 16 10.54 1.09 50.46
CA CYS A 16 10.69 2.34 49.69
C CYS A 16 11.24 2.19 48.26
N ASN A 17 10.38 2.64 47.34
CA ASN A 17 10.64 3.35 46.09
C ASN A 17 11.04 2.57 44.82
N ALA A 18 10.01 2.42 43.98
CA ALA A 18 9.98 2.84 42.58
C ALA A 18 11.29 2.76 41.80
N ALA A 19 11.43 1.71 40.99
CA ALA A 19 12.41 1.63 39.92
C ALA A 19 11.70 1.67 38.56
N MET A 20 12.11 2.68 37.79
CA MET A 20 11.87 2.95 36.37
C MET A 20 11.59 1.73 35.51
N ALA A 21 10.61 1.85 34.60
CA ALA A 21 10.47 0.95 33.46
C ALA A 21 11.78 0.95 32.66
N ALA A 22 12.44 -0.21 32.63
CA ALA A 22 13.69 -0.42 31.93
C ALA A 22 13.47 -0.18 30.42
N HIS A 23 14.16 0.81 29.87
CA HIS A 23 14.40 0.87 28.44
C HIS A 23 15.19 -0.39 28.04
N PRO A 24 14.92 -1.02 26.89
CA PRO A 24 15.80 -2.06 26.38
C PRO A 24 17.14 -1.39 26.07
N VAL A 25 18.12 -1.61 26.94
CA VAL A 25 19.52 -1.35 26.64
C VAL A 25 19.90 -2.39 25.61
N ASP A 26 20.21 -1.97 24.38
CA ASP A 26 20.88 -2.85 23.42
C ASP A 26 22.10 -3.45 24.12
N GLU A 27 22.13 -4.78 24.15
CA GLU A 27 23.19 -5.56 24.79
C GLU A 27 24.54 -5.10 24.23
N PRO A 28 25.53 -4.74 25.08
CA PRO A 28 26.85 -4.39 24.58
C PRO A 28 27.39 -5.59 23.79
N PRO A 29 27.91 -5.38 22.57
CA PRO A 29 28.42 -6.48 21.77
C PRO A 29 29.53 -7.21 22.54
N PRO A 30 29.64 -8.54 22.39
CA PRO A 30 30.63 -9.33 23.12
C PRO A 30 32.03 -8.75 22.89
N ALA A 31 32.80 -8.63 23.97
CA ALA A 31 34.14 -8.03 23.97
C ALA A 31 35.14 -8.71 23.01
N ASP A 32 34.82 -9.91 22.54
CA ASP A 32 35.66 -10.75 21.68
C ASP A 32 35.09 -10.96 20.25
N ALA A 33 34.20 -10.08 19.77
CA ALA A 33 33.81 -10.12 18.37
C ALA A 33 35.07 -9.87 17.48
N PRO A 34 35.43 -10.79 16.56
CA PRO A 34 36.62 -10.63 15.74
C PRO A 34 36.49 -9.37 14.90
N GLN A 35 37.29 -8.35 15.23
CA GLN A 35 37.36 -7.09 14.47
C GLN A 35 37.83 -7.40 13.05
N SER A 36 37.19 -6.82 12.04
CA SER A 36 37.62 -7.04 10.67
C SER A 36 39.03 -6.47 10.47
N ALA A 37 39.80 -7.05 9.54
CA ALA A 37 41.17 -6.61 9.27
C ALA A 37 41.26 -5.10 8.97
N ASN A 38 40.17 -4.53 8.44
CA ASN A 38 40.03 -3.12 8.12
C ASN A 38 39.73 -2.27 9.35
N GLU A 39 38.88 -2.74 10.28
CA GLU A 39 38.62 -2.06 11.55
C GLU A 39 39.90 -1.95 12.40
N ARG A 40 40.76 -2.98 12.36
CA ARG A 40 42.07 -2.96 13.03
C ARG A 40 43.06 -1.99 12.40
N ALA A 41 42.89 -1.67 11.12
CA ALA A 41 43.68 -0.68 10.39
C ALA A 41 43.10 0.75 10.48
N GLY A 42 42.02 0.96 11.25
CA GLY A 42 41.32 2.24 11.34
C GLY A 42 40.52 2.60 10.09
N LEU A 43 40.32 1.66 9.17
CA LEU A 43 39.49 1.81 7.99
C LEU A 43 38.05 1.35 8.28
N PRO A 44 37.04 1.88 7.56
CA PRO A 44 35.66 1.41 7.67
C PRO A 44 35.50 -0.08 7.38
N ASP A 45 34.60 -0.72 8.11
CA ASP A 45 34.31 -2.16 7.98
C ASP A 45 33.59 -2.51 6.68
N LEU A 46 34.24 -3.32 5.84
CA LEU A 46 33.71 -3.70 4.53
C LEU A 46 32.45 -4.56 4.64
N GLY A 47 32.32 -5.37 5.69
CA GLY A 47 31.14 -6.21 5.92
C GLY A 47 29.87 -5.38 6.16
N LYS A 48 30.02 -4.25 6.86
CA LYS A 48 28.92 -3.30 7.09
C LYS A 48 28.54 -2.49 5.85
N ILE A 49 29.48 -2.29 4.93
CA ILE A 49 29.27 -1.54 3.67
C ILE A 49 28.65 -2.43 2.60
N ASN A 50 29.14 -3.67 2.45
CA ASN A 50 28.62 -4.67 1.51
C ASN A 50 27.54 -5.57 2.12
N ARG A 51 26.61 -5.00 2.90
CA ARG A 51 25.42 -5.75 3.27
C ARG A 51 24.57 -5.97 2.02
N PRO A 52 24.11 -7.22 1.73
CA PRO A 52 23.16 -7.43 0.65
C PRO A 52 21.96 -6.53 0.88
N GLY A 53 21.50 -5.87 -0.19
CA GLY A 53 20.43 -4.88 -0.12
C GLY A 53 19.23 -5.45 0.65
N ALA A 54 18.71 -4.68 1.61
CA ALA A 54 17.54 -5.09 2.37
C ALA A 54 16.39 -5.38 1.38
N GLU A 55 15.86 -6.60 1.43
CA GLU A 55 14.70 -6.96 0.61
C GLU A 55 13.49 -6.17 1.11
N VAL A 56 13.18 -5.09 0.40
CA VAL A 56 11.99 -4.28 0.67
C VAL A 56 10.80 -5.04 0.12
N SER A 57 10.13 -5.81 0.98
CA SER A 57 8.81 -6.38 0.68
C SER A 57 7.78 -5.26 0.79
N SER A 58 7.54 -4.55 -0.31
CA SER A 58 6.38 -3.67 -0.43
C SER A 58 5.13 -4.56 -0.48
N LYS A 59 4.31 -4.53 0.59
CA LYS A 59 2.97 -5.14 0.63
C LYS A 59 1.97 -4.36 -0.23
N VAL A 60 2.34 -4.04 -1.47
CA VAL A 60 1.44 -3.42 -2.43
C VAL A 60 0.98 -4.54 -3.35
N ASP A 61 -0.28 -4.92 -3.22
CA ASP A 61 -0.92 -5.82 -4.17
C ASP A 61 -1.06 -5.10 -5.51
N ILE A 62 -0.13 -5.41 -6.44
CA ILE A 62 -0.03 -4.74 -7.76
C ILE A 62 -1.20 -5.13 -8.67
N ASN A 63 -1.93 -6.21 -8.36
CA ASN A 63 -2.90 -6.82 -9.28
C ASN A 63 -4.24 -7.12 -8.62
N VAL A 64 -4.83 -6.11 -7.96
CA VAL A 64 -6.18 -6.23 -7.42
C VAL A 64 -7.19 -6.16 -8.59
N PRO A 65 -8.01 -7.20 -8.82
CA PRO A 65 -9.01 -7.17 -9.87
C PRO A 65 -10.05 -6.08 -9.59
N ARG A 66 -10.39 -5.30 -10.61
CA ARG A 66 -11.41 -4.25 -10.52
C ARG A 66 -12.78 -4.90 -10.35
N THR A 67 -13.62 -4.32 -9.49
CA THR A 67 -15.01 -4.73 -9.35
C THR A 67 -15.85 -4.01 -10.42
N PRO A 68 -16.55 -4.73 -11.30
CA PRO A 68 -17.42 -4.10 -12.30
C PRO A 68 -18.65 -3.49 -11.62
N SER A 69 -19.08 -2.33 -12.09
CA SER A 69 -20.33 -1.69 -11.65
C SER A 69 -21.55 -2.27 -12.35
N PHE A 70 -21.37 -2.72 -13.59
CA PHE A 70 -22.40 -3.38 -14.38
C PHE A 70 -21.76 -4.49 -15.20
N HIS A 71 -22.45 -5.62 -15.29
CA HIS A 71 -22.03 -6.76 -16.09
C HIS A 71 -23.27 -7.41 -16.70
N GLU A 72 -23.26 -7.58 -18.02
CA GLU A 72 -24.32 -8.24 -18.76
C GLU A 72 -23.71 -9.13 -19.84
N VAL A 73 -24.24 -10.34 -19.96
CA VAL A 73 -23.98 -11.22 -21.09
C VAL A 73 -25.29 -11.41 -21.84
N SER A 74 -25.37 -10.83 -23.03
CA SER A 74 -26.54 -10.93 -23.88
C SER A 74 -26.61 -12.34 -24.53
N PRO A 75 -27.82 -12.83 -24.92
CA PRO A 75 -27.98 -14.17 -25.48
C PRO A 75 -27.22 -14.43 -26.80
N ASN A 76 -26.89 -13.36 -27.51
CA ASN A 76 -26.06 -13.41 -28.71
C ASN A 76 -24.58 -13.68 -28.42
N GLY A 77 -24.16 -13.70 -27.15
CA GLY A 77 -22.77 -13.88 -26.72
C GLY A 77 -21.99 -12.57 -26.59
N THR A 78 -22.63 -11.41 -26.68
CA THR A 78 -21.99 -10.12 -26.41
C THR A 78 -21.92 -9.90 -24.89
N GLU A 79 -20.72 -9.65 -24.38
CA GLU A 79 -20.46 -9.31 -22.98
C GLU A 79 -20.17 -7.82 -22.84
N ILE A 80 -20.90 -7.17 -21.94
CA ILE A 80 -20.74 -5.76 -21.60
C ILE A 80 -20.31 -5.67 -20.14
N THR A 81 -19.16 -5.05 -19.90
CA THR A 81 -18.66 -4.79 -18.54
C THR A 81 -18.41 -3.31 -18.35
N GLU A 82 -19.02 -2.72 -17.33
CA GLU A 82 -18.81 -1.32 -16.95
C GLU A 82 -17.99 -1.25 -15.66
N TYR A 83 -17.11 -0.25 -15.59
CA TYR A 83 -16.35 0.10 -14.40
C TYR A 83 -16.61 1.57 -14.03
N ARG A 84 -17.24 1.77 -12.86
CA ARG A 84 -17.44 3.07 -12.21
C ARG A 84 -16.55 3.17 -10.98
N ASP A 85 -15.31 3.55 -11.19
CA ASP A 85 -14.40 3.85 -10.08
C ASP A 85 -14.57 5.30 -9.64
N LYS A 86 -14.56 5.54 -8.33
CA LYS A 86 -14.66 6.90 -7.78
C LYS A 86 -13.48 7.75 -8.25
N GLY A 87 -13.76 8.89 -8.87
CA GLY A 87 -12.74 9.82 -9.35
C GLY A 87 -12.07 9.44 -10.67
N LYS A 88 -12.48 8.34 -11.31
CA LYS A 88 -12.06 8.01 -12.68
C LYS A 88 -13.23 8.16 -13.66
N PRO A 89 -12.95 8.49 -14.93
CA PRO A 89 -13.93 8.35 -15.99
C PRO A 89 -14.53 6.95 -16.03
N VAL A 90 -15.81 6.86 -16.39
CA VAL A 90 -16.45 5.57 -16.69
C VAL A 90 -15.69 4.88 -17.81
N GLU A 91 -15.46 3.59 -17.62
CA GLU A 91 -14.93 2.70 -18.64
C GLU A 91 -15.95 1.59 -18.92
N ILE A 92 -16.21 1.32 -20.19
CA ILE A 92 -17.09 0.26 -20.65
C ILE A 92 -16.28 -0.61 -21.59
N ASN A 93 -16.21 -1.89 -21.33
CA ASN A 93 -15.64 -2.90 -22.22
C ASN A 93 -16.80 -3.68 -22.85
N VAL A 94 -16.83 -3.74 -24.18
CA VAL A 94 -17.78 -4.54 -24.91
C VAL A 94 -17.03 -5.57 -25.75
N GLN A 95 -17.35 -6.83 -25.52
CA GLN A 95 -16.82 -7.97 -26.24
C GLN A 95 -17.98 -8.56 -27.04
N SER A 96 -17.92 -8.45 -28.36
CA SER A 96 -18.90 -9.02 -29.26
C SER A 96 -18.57 -10.48 -29.56
N ASN A 97 -19.60 -11.28 -29.84
CA ASN A 97 -19.46 -12.67 -30.27
C ASN A 97 -18.68 -12.82 -31.60
N PHE A 98 -18.68 -11.79 -32.45
CA PHE A 98 -17.94 -11.74 -33.71
C PHE A 98 -16.44 -11.47 -33.51
N GLY A 99 -15.93 -11.56 -32.28
CA GLY A 99 -14.51 -11.35 -31.95
C GLY A 99 -14.08 -9.88 -31.91
N THR A 100 -15.01 -8.94 -32.07
CA THR A 100 -14.71 -7.52 -31.93
C THR A 100 -14.74 -7.13 -30.45
N ARG A 101 -13.69 -6.45 -29.98
CA ARG A 101 -13.67 -5.84 -28.66
C ARG A 101 -13.49 -4.34 -28.79
N TYR A 102 -14.26 -3.58 -28.04
CA TYR A 102 -14.03 -2.15 -27.94
C TYR A 102 -14.16 -1.70 -26.50
N GLN A 103 -13.29 -0.76 -26.13
CA GLN A 103 -13.32 -0.09 -24.84
C GLN A 103 -13.76 1.35 -25.06
N MET A 104 -14.77 1.79 -24.32
CA MET A 104 -15.24 3.17 -24.30
C MET A 104 -14.86 3.78 -22.96
N SER A 105 -14.17 4.91 -22.99
CA SER A 105 -13.96 5.74 -21.82
C SER A 105 -14.46 7.15 -22.09
N ALA A 106 -14.91 7.85 -21.06
CA ALA A 106 -15.16 9.28 -21.23
C ALA A 106 -13.84 10.01 -21.50
N SER A 107 -13.89 11.04 -22.35
CA SER A 107 -12.72 11.87 -22.65
C SER A 107 -12.10 12.40 -21.35
N PRO A 108 -10.76 12.38 -21.23
CA PRO A 108 -10.10 12.90 -20.04
C PRO A 108 -10.30 14.42 -19.87
N ASP A 109 -10.55 15.13 -20.98
CA ASP A 109 -10.92 16.54 -20.99
C ASP A 109 -12.42 16.68 -21.28
N THR A 110 -13.13 17.33 -20.36
CA THR A 110 -14.57 17.63 -20.46
C THR A 110 -14.84 19.09 -20.81
N SER A 111 -13.80 19.87 -21.13
CA SER A 111 -13.94 21.27 -21.49
C SER A 111 -14.76 21.41 -22.78
N PRO A 112 -15.62 22.45 -22.89
CA PRO A 112 -16.34 22.72 -24.12
C PRO A 112 -15.32 23.03 -25.23
N SER A 113 -15.46 22.34 -26.37
CA SER A 113 -14.62 22.52 -27.55
C SER A 113 -15.49 22.68 -28.78
N VAL A 114 -15.03 23.49 -29.74
CA VAL A 114 -15.72 23.69 -31.02
C VAL A 114 -15.59 22.39 -31.83
N HIS A 115 -16.71 21.92 -32.38
CA HIS A 115 -16.72 20.72 -33.21
C HIS A 115 -15.91 20.94 -34.50
N ASP A 116 -14.90 20.10 -34.73
CA ASP A 116 -14.09 20.08 -35.95
C ASP A 116 -14.52 18.91 -36.83
N SER A 117 -15.17 19.20 -37.95
CA SER A 117 -15.69 18.21 -38.92
C SER A 117 -14.58 17.39 -39.60
N GLY A 118 -13.33 17.87 -39.57
CA GLY A 118 -12.18 17.17 -40.14
C GLY A 118 -11.58 16.11 -39.21
N LYS A 119 -12.00 16.06 -37.94
CA LYS A 119 -11.52 15.09 -36.96
C LYS A 119 -12.57 14.01 -36.70
N PRO A 120 -12.20 12.72 -36.81
CA PRO A 120 -13.12 11.65 -36.46
C PRO A 120 -13.51 11.80 -34.98
N SER A 121 -14.82 11.69 -34.72
CA SER A 121 -15.34 11.75 -33.36
C SER A 121 -14.73 10.60 -32.55
N THR A 122 -13.96 10.94 -31.52
CA THR A 122 -13.42 9.95 -30.56
C THR A 122 -14.51 9.32 -29.69
N ARG A 123 -15.78 9.73 -29.87
CA ARG A 123 -16.94 9.18 -29.15
C ARG A 123 -17.54 7.94 -29.80
N LEU A 124 -17.12 7.58 -31.02
CA LEU A 124 -17.67 6.43 -31.73
C LEU A 124 -16.61 5.33 -31.88
N PRO A 125 -16.90 4.09 -31.47
CA PRO A 125 -15.99 2.98 -31.70
C PRO A 125 -15.89 2.67 -33.20
N SER A 126 -14.68 2.48 -33.70
CA SER A 126 -14.45 1.93 -35.03
C SER A 126 -14.31 0.41 -34.97
N VAL A 127 -14.95 -0.28 -35.91
CA VAL A 127 -14.87 -1.74 -36.03
C VAL A 127 -13.87 -2.06 -37.16
N ASN A 128 -12.78 -2.76 -36.84
CA ASN A 128 -11.93 -3.38 -37.84
C ASN A 128 -12.35 -4.84 -38.01
N LEU A 129 -13.01 -5.13 -39.14
CA LEU A 129 -13.30 -6.50 -39.57
C LEU A 129 -12.08 -7.03 -40.32
N HIS A 130 -11.43 -8.05 -39.76
CA HIS A 130 -10.43 -8.84 -40.49
C HIS A 130 -11.14 -10.05 -41.11
N TYR A 131 -11.05 -10.19 -42.44
CA TYR A 131 -11.56 -11.32 -43.23
C TYR A 131 -10.39 -12.16 -43.73
#